data_AF-Q4CWJ2-F1
#
_entry.id   AF-Q4CWJ2-F1
#
_cell.length_a   1.000
_cell.length_b   1.000
_cell.length_c   1.000
_cell.angle_alpha   90.00
_cell.angle_beta   90.00
_cell.angle_gamma   90.00
#
_symmetry.space_group_name_H-M   'P 1'
#
loop_
_entity.id
_entity.type
_entity.pdbx_description
1 polymer ?
#
loop_
_entity_poly.entity_id
_entity_poly.type
_entity_poly.pdbx_seq_one_letter_code
_entity_poly.pdbx_strand_id
1 'polypeptide(L)'
;SDGKSREACEREVREIKERMNKWTWPWRAANIPENLEDINSTMMQIRESLSESEEIINASREAHKIVLELVLPLIPNTRQSVANQLREINAKIVGNDESTAQLRQQLKEWTRRKSLLKASNEKIMNVELELRRAVYSNSLLSERNFVFSLALIARARLGQNTGIEIVDVVTGLGTCVSLTAAQEAELKETLSYPLGITLLTVGSVGWVMLEARAFWLKRVRKSLASLQRPPDVGGHPRRQVSFVRLCLRVNLLLEAMVPLVVPSFLLYTAVNNKKGEVSLYSILLFSRPAQRLAMFGVAVAFCILSIIVSSLVGALYRYASASSPRRKVKNN
;
A
#
# COMPACT_ATOMS: atom_id res chain seq x y z
N SER A 1 91.95 -14.86 -25.31
CA SER A 1 91.98 -14.38 -23.91
C SER A 1 90.58 -14.27 -23.31
N ASP A 2 89.55 -13.95 -24.10
CA ASP A 2 88.18 -13.67 -23.64
C ASP A 2 87.40 -14.80 -22.95
N GLY A 3 87.82 -16.06 -23.07
CA GLY A 3 87.09 -17.17 -22.42
C GLY A 3 87.15 -17.14 -20.89
N LYS A 4 88.32 -16.83 -20.32
CA LYS A 4 88.52 -16.82 -18.86
C LYS A 4 87.85 -15.62 -18.16
N SER A 5 87.76 -14.47 -18.83
CA SER A 5 87.06 -13.30 -18.31
C SER A 5 85.54 -13.52 -18.29
N ARG A 6 85.00 -14.26 -19.27
CA ARG A 6 83.57 -14.59 -19.33
C ARG A 6 83.13 -15.54 -18.21
N GLU A 7 83.92 -16.57 -17.92
CA GLU A 7 83.64 -17.50 -16.80
C GLU A 7 83.76 -16.83 -15.41
N ALA A 8 84.65 -15.85 -15.25
CA ALA A 8 84.77 -15.09 -14.01
C ALA A 8 83.54 -14.19 -13.81
N CYS A 9 83.11 -13.49 -14.85
CA CYS A 9 81.92 -12.64 -14.84
C CYS A 9 80.63 -13.46 -14.59
N GLU A 10 80.49 -14.64 -15.22
CA GLU A 10 79.35 -15.52 -14.97
C GLU A 10 79.30 -16.04 -13.52
N ARG A 11 80.46 -16.25 -12.88
CA ARG A 11 80.52 -16.61 -11.45
C ARG A 11 80.10 -15.45 -10.55
N GLU A 12 80.57 -14.23 -10.81
CA GLU A 12 80.13 -13.04 -10.07
C GLU A 12 78.63 -12.79 -10.21
N VAL A 13 78.08 -12.87 -11.42
CA VAL A 13 76.63 -12.70 -11.65
C VAL A 13 75.83 -13.76 -10.89
N ARG A 14 76.33 -15.00 -10.82
CA ARG A 14 75.69 -16.08 -10.06
C ARG A 14 75.71 -15.82 -8.55
N GLU A 15 76.84 -15.37 -8.01
CA GLU A 15 76.94 -14.98 -6.59
C GLU A 15 76.03 -13.79 -6.26
N ILE A 16 75.97 -12.77 -7.13
CA ILE A 16 75.07 -11.62 -6.93
C ILE A 16 73.61 -12.11 -6.93
N LYS A 17 73.24 -12.99 -7.86
CA LYS A 17 71.87 -13.54 -7.95
C LYS A 17 71.52 -14.39 -6.73
N GLU A 18 72.46 -15.18 -6.20
CA GLU A 18 72.27 -15.94 -4.95
C GLU A 18 72.13 -15.04 -3.73
N ARG A 19 72.96 -13.98 -3.61
CA ARG A 19 72.81 -12.99 -2.54
C ARG A 19 71.48 -12.26 -2.67
N MET A 20 71.09 -11.83 -3.88
CA MET A 20 69.82 -11.13 -4.09
C MET A 20 68.63 -12.01 -3.74
N ASN A 21 68.67 -13.31 -4.04
CA ASN A 21 67.65 -14.28 -3.62
C ASN A 21 67.63 -14.51 -2.10
N LYS A 22 68.79 -14.53 -1.44
CA LYS A 22 68.89 -14.60 0.02
C LYS A 22 68.25 -13.40 0.72
N TRP A 23 68.22 -12.22 0.10
CA TRP A 23 67.63 -11.02 0.67
C TRP A 23 66.16 -10.80 0.26
N THR A 24 65.78 -11.16 -0.97
CA THR A 24 64.40 -10.95 -1.46
C THR A 24 63.36 -11.85 -0.79
N TRP A 25 63.73 -13.08 -0.41
CA TRP A 25 62.80 -13.97 0.28
C TRP A 25 62.46 -13.50 1.70
N PRO A 26 63.43 -13.17 2.57
CA PRO A 26 63.15 -12.59 3.88
C PRO A 26 62.44 -11.25 3.78
N TRP A 27 62.78 -10.39 2.81
CA TRP A 27 62.11 -9.10 2.63
C TRP A 27 60.64 -9.28 2.20
N ARG A 28 60.34 -10.22 1.29
CA ARG A 28 58.94 -10.57 0.98
C ARG A 28 58.24 -11.22 2.17
N ALA A 29 58.88 -12.15 2.86
CA ALA A 29 58.27 -12.80 4.03
C ALA A 29 57.99 -11.81 5.17
N ALA A 30 58.82 -10.78 5.33
CA ALA A 30 58.60 -9.71 6.31
C ALA A 30 57.49 -8.73 5.90
N ASN A 31 57.30 -8.47 4.59
CA ASN A 31 56.35 -7.45 4.10
C ASN A 31 55.00 -8.01 3.60
N ILE A 32 54.82 -9.34 3.52
CA ILE A 32 53.55 -9.95 3.10
C ILE A 32 52.47 -10.00 4.21
N PRO A 33 52.76 -10.25 5.51
CA PRO A 33 51.69 -10.37 6.50
C PRO A 33 51.00 -9.03 6.80
N GLU A 34 51.72 -7.92 6.80
CA GLU A 34 51.14 -6.60 7.12
C GLU A 34 50.13 -6.11 6.06
N ASN A 35 50.30 -6.50 4.79
CA ASN A 35 49.36 -6.09 3.73
C ASN A 35 48.14 -7.02 3.58
N LEU A 36 48.16 -8.26 4.09
CA LEU A 36 47.07 -9.21 3.85
C LEU A 36 45.86 -8.95 4.75
N GLU A 37 46.09 -8.52 6.00
CA GLU A 37 45.02 -8.08 6.91
C GLU A 37 44.37 -6.80 6.40
N ASP A 38 45.16 -5.86 5.85
CA ASP A 38 44.66 -4.65 5.20
C ASP A 38 43.82 -4.95 3.95
N ILE A 39 44.21 -5.94 3.13
CA ILE A 39 43.42 -6.35 1.96
C ILE A 39 42.08 -6.97 2.40
N ASN A 40 42.08 -7.85 3.40
CA ASN A 40 40.86 -8.50 3.89
C ASN A 40 39.92 -7.50 4.59
N SER A 41 40.46 -6.57 5.36
CA SER A 41 39.67 -5.50 6.00
C SER A 41 39.07 -4.56 4.96
N THR A 42 39.84 -4.17 3.94
CA THR A 42 39.36 -3.38 2.79
C THR A 42 38.26 -4.12 2.03
N MET A 43 38.41 -5.44 1.80
CA MET A 43 37.40 -6.24 1.12
C MET A 43 36.09 -6.36 1.91
N MET A 44 36.17 -6.49 3.24
CA MET A 44 34.98 -6.45 4.12
C MET A 44 34.29 -5.09 4.05
N GLN A 45 35.02 -3.98 4.17
CA GLN A 45 34.47 -2.62 4.09
C GLN A 45 33.82 -2.35 2.73
N ILE A 46 34.43 -2.81 1.62
CA ILE A 46 33.83 -2.71 0.28
C ILE A 46 32.51 -3.50 0.22
N ARG A 47 32.45 -4.71 0.77
CA ARG A 47 31.21 -5.52 0.79
C ARG A 47 30.11 -4.85 1.62
N GLU A 48 30.45 -4.33 2.80
CA GLU A 48 29.51 -3.63 3.67
C GLU A 48 28.98 -2.37 2.99
N SER A 49 29.87 -1.55 2.42
CA SER A 49 29.50 -0.37 1.64
C SER A 49 28.65 -0.70 0.41
N LEU A 50 28.93 -1.82 -0.27
CA LEU A 50 28.09 -2.31 -1.37
C LEU A 50 26.71 -2.75 -0.90
N SER A 51 26.61 -3.43 0.26
CA SER A 51 25.31 -3.82 0.82
C SER A 51 24.49 -2.61 1.29
N GLU A 52 25.11 -1.65 1.98
CA GLU A 52 24.44 -0.39 2.36
C GLU A 52 23.97 0.38 1.12
N SER A 53 24.81 0.43 0.08
CA SER A 53 24.46 1.06 -1.20
C SER A 53 23.28 0.35 -1.87
N GLU A 54 23.23 -0.98 -1.83
CA GLU A 54 22.13 -1.77 -2.36
C GLU A 54 20.82 -1.49 -1.60
N GLU A 55 20.87 -1.43 -0.26
CA GLU A 55 19.72 -1.06 0.58
C GLU A 55 19.21 0.35 0.26
N ILE A 56 20.10 1.34 0.13
CA ILE A 56 19.74 2.72 -0.22
C ILE A 56 19.13 2.79 -1.61
N ILE A 57 19.68 2.08 -2.60
CA ILE A 57 19.14 2.03 -3.97
C ILE A 57 17.75 1.39 -3.97
N ASN A 58 17.55 0.31 -3.21
CA ASN A 58 16.25 -0.36 -3.10
C ASN A 58 15.21 0.51 -2.39
N ALA A 59 15.59 1.20 -1.30
CA ALA A 59 14.73 2.16 -0.62
C ALA A 59 14.37 3.34 -1.54
N SER A 60 15.31 3.83 -2.34
CA SER A 60 15.07 4.89 -3.33
C SER A 60 14.10 4.43 -4.42
N ARG A 61 14.25 3.21 -4.95
CA ARG A 61 13.32 2.63 -5.92
C ARG A 61 11.91 2.51 -5.36
N GLU A 62 11.77 2.05 -4.12
CA GLU A 62 10.46 1.93 -3.47
C GLU A 62 9.84 3.32 -3.20
N ALA A 63 10.64 4.30 -2.78
CA ALA A 63 10.16 5.68 -2.62
C ALA A 63 9.66 6.26 -3.96
N HIS A 64 10.39 6.06 -5.05
CA HIS A 64 9.95 6.49 -6.39
C HIS A 64 8.65 5.82 -6.82
N LYS A 65 8.50 4.53 -6.54
CA LYS A 65 7.28 3.78 -6.82
C LYS A 65 6.09 4.32 -6.01
N ILE A 66 6.26 4.56 -4.72
CA ILE A 66 5.21 5.15 -3.86
C ILE A 66 4.81 6.54 -4.38
N VAL A 67 5.77 7.37 -4.77
CA VAL A 67 5.48 8.70 -5.33
C VAL A 67 4.73 8.59 -6.65
N LEU A 68 5.13 7.68 -7.54
CA LEU A 68 4.44 7.40 -8.81
C LEU A 68 2.99 6.96 -8.57
N GLU A 69 2.78 6.02 -7.66
CA GLU A 69 1.45 5.53 -7.27
C GLU A 69 0.56 6.69 -6.79
N LEU A 70 1.09 7.60 -5.96
CA LEU A 70 0.31 8.69 -5.38
C LEU A 70 0.05 9.86 -6.34
N VAL A 71 0.99 10.15 -7.25
CA VAL A 71 0.91 11.32 -8.13
C VAL A 71 0.11 11.07 -9.39
N LEU A 72 0.20 9.88 -9.99
CA LEU A 72 -0.47 9.59 -11.27
C LEU A 72 -1.99 9.79 -11.23
N PRO A 73 -2.71 9.33 -10.19
CA PRO A 73 -4.16 9.59 -10.07
C PRO A 73 -4.48 11.07 -9.83
N LEU A 74 -3.53 11.85 -9.29
CA LEU A 74 -3.73 13.29 -9.06
C LEU A 74 -3.81 14.08 -10.36
N ILE A 75 -3.01 13.71 -11.36
CA ILE A 75 -2.78 14.51 -12.56
C ILE A 75 -4.06 14.88 -13.32
N PRO A 76 -4.99 13.96 -13.65
CA PRO A 76 -6.19 14.31 -14.40
C PRO A 76 -7.05 15.36 -13.69
N ASN A 77 -7.21 15.22 -12.37
CA ASN A 77 -8.00 16.13 -11.54
C ASN A 77 -7.31 17.48 -11.39
N THR A 78 -5.99 17.50 -11.21
CA THR A 78 -5.19 18.73 -11.20
C THR A 78 -5.31 19.47 -12.53
N ARG A 79 -5.18 18.77 -13.67
CA ARG A 79 -5.34 19.36 -15.00
C ARG A 79 -6.74 19.95 -15.20
N GLN A 80 -7.77 19.22 -14.78
CA GLN A 80 -9.14 19.72 -14.85
C GLN A 80 -9.36 20.96 -13.97
N SER A 81 -8.77 20.98 -12.76
CA SER A 81 -8.83 22.13 -11.86
C SER A 81 -8.16 23.36 -12.48
N VAL A 82 -6.94 23.21 -13.01
CA VAL A 82 -6.21 24.28 -13.70
C VAL A 82 -6.97 24.76 -14.94
N ALA A 83 -7.55 23.85 -15.73
CA ALA A 83 -8.37 24.20 -16.88
C ALA A 83 -9.63 24.99 -16.50
N ASN A 84 -10.30 24.62 -15.40
CA ASN A 84 -11.45 25.36 -14.88
C ASN A 84 -11.06 26.76 -14.39
N GLN A 85 -9.96 26.90 -13.65
CA GLN A 85 -9.44 28.21 -13.26
C GLN A 85 -9.08 29.08 -14.47
N LEU A 86 -8.49 28.49 -15.51
CA LEU A 86 -8.20 29.20 -16.76
C LEU A 86 -9.49 29.70 -17.44
N ARG A 87 -10.55 28.89 -17.49
CA ARG A 87 -11.86 29.31 -18.02
C ARG A 87 -12.46 30.45 -17.20
N GLU A 88 -12.43 30.33 -15.88
CA GLU A 88 -12.96 31.37 -14.97
C GLU A 88 -12.21 32.69 -15.11
N ILE A 89 -10.87 32.65 -15.17
CA ILE A 89 -10.06 33.85 -15.35
C ILE A 89 -10.25 34.45 -16.73
N ASN A 90 -10.39 33.64 -17.79
CA ASN A 90 -10.74 34.15 -19.11
C ASN A 90 -12.09 34.86 -19.11
N ALA A 91 -13.10 34.31 -18.42
CA ALA A 91 -14.41 34.96 -18.29
C ALA A 91 -14.31 36.30 -17.54
N LYS A 92 -13.53 36.37 -16.44
CA LYS A 92 -13.28 37.62 -15.70
C LYS A 92 -12.54 38.66 -16.53
N ILE A 93 -11.55 38.24 -17.33
CA ILE A 93 -10.82 39.13 -18.25
C ILE A 93 -11.76 39.71 -19.31
N VAL A 94 -12.61 38.89 -19.93
CA VAL A 94 -13.54 39.33 -20.98
C VAL A 94 -14.65 40.22 -20.42
N GLY A 95 -15.11 39.96 -19.19
CA GLY A 95 -16.15 40.76 -18.52
C GLY A 95 -15.65 42.05 -17.87
N ASN A 96 -14.35 42.33 -17.88
CA ASN A 96 -13.80 43.56 -17.29
C ASN A 96 -13.92 44.71 -18.30
N ASP A 97 -14.58 45.80 -17.91
CA ASP A 97 -14.79 46.97 -18.77
C ASP A 97 -13.69 48.06 -18.62
N GLU A 98 -12.68 47.82 -17.78
CA GLU A 98 -11.54 48.72 -17.55
C GLU A 98 -11.91 50.17 -17.14
N SER A 99 -13.15 50.37 -16.69
CA SER A 99 -13.73 51.70 -16.47
C SER A 99 -13.05 52.46 -15.33
N THR A 100 -12.54 51.74 -14.33
CA THR A 100 -11.89 52.31 -13.15
C THR A 100 -10.42 51.87 -13.02
N ALA A 101 -9.61 52.66 -12.28
CA ALA A 101 -8.23 52.29 -11.98
C ALA A 101 -8.13 50.95 -11.22
N GLN A 102 -9.09 50.66 -10.35
CA GLN A 102 -9.20 49.38 -9.64
C GLN A 102 -9.41 48.22 -10.61
N LEU A 103 -10.32 48.37 -11.58
CA LEU A 103 -10.60 47.34 -12.58
C LEU A 103 -9.40 47.08 -13.49
N ARG A 104 -8.63 48.13 -13.87
CA ARG A 104 -7.37 47.97 -14.61
C ARG A 104 -6.31 47.23 -13.79
N GLN A 105 -6.24 47.46 -12.48
CA GLN A 105 -5.34 46.72 -11.60
C GLN A 105 -5.76 45.24 -11.51
N GLN A 106 -7.04 44.96 -11.33
CA GLN A 106 -7.58 43.59 -11.32
C GLN A 106 -7.30 42.87 -12.64
N LEU A 107 -7.42 43.54 -13.78
CA LEU A 107 -7.10 42.97 -15.08
C LEU A 107 -5.61 42.58 -15.20
N LYS A 108 -4.69 43.41 -14.69
CA LYS A 108 -3.26 43.09 -14.62
C LYS A 108 -3.01 41.86 -13.75
N GLU A 109 -3.68 41.76 -12.60
CA GLU A 109 -3.59 40.61 -11.70
C GLU A 109 -4.14 39.32 -12.34
N TRP A 110 -5.30 39.39 -13.00
CA TRP A 110 -5.87 38.25 -13.73
C TRP A 110 -5.00 37.81 -14.91
N THR A 111 -4.38 38.76 -15.62
CA THR A 111 -3.45 38.45 -16.72
C THR A 111 -2.20 37.74 -16.20
N ARG A 112 -1.62 38.20 -15.08
CA ARG A 112 -0.49 37.50 -14.41
C ARG A 112 -0.90 36.11 -13.92
N ARG A 113 -2.10 35.97 -13.36
CA ARG A 113 -2.59 34.67 -12.89
C ARG A 113 -2.86 33.71 -14.06
N LYS A 114 -3.33 34.22 -15.20
CA LYS A 114 -3.50 33.46 -16.44
C LYS A 114 -2.18 32.94 -16.99
N SER A 115 -1.11 33.75 -17.00
CA SER A 115 0.21 33.29 -17.46
C SER A 115 0.76 32.19 -16.54
N LEU A 116 0.62 32.35 -15.22
CA LEU A 116 1.05 31.34 -14.24
C LEU A 116 0.28 30.02 -14.39
N LEU A 117 -1.04 30.07 -14.58
CA LEU A 117 -1.86 28.89 -14.83
C LEU A 117 -1.51 28.16 -16.13
N LYS A 118 -1.18 28.91 -17.19
CA LYS A 118 -0.72 28.32 -18.46
C LYS A 118 0.60 27.58 -18.27
N ALA A 119 1.57 28.19 -17.60
CA ALA A 119 2.85 27.57 -17.26
C ALA A 119 2.65 26.33 -16.38
N SER A 120 1.71 26.37 -15.44
CA SER A 120 1.32 25.21 -14.62
C SER A 120 0.76 24.06 -15.43
N ASN A 121 -0.21 24.34 -16.31
CA ASN A 121 -0.78 23.31 -17.16
C ASN A 121 0.27 22.65 -18.07
N GLU A 122 1.16 23.45 -18.67
CA GLU A 122 2.25 22.94 -19.50
C GLU A 122 3.23 22.07 -18.70
N LYS A 123 3.63 22.54 -17.51
CA LYS A 123 4.53 21.78 -16.63
C LYS A 123 3.91 20.45 -16.20
N ILE A 124 2.62 20.45 -15.84
CA ILE A 124 1.88 19.24 -15.45
C ILE A 124 1.85 18.24 -16.62
N MET A 125 1.58 18.70 -17.85
CA MET A 125 1.55 17.85 -19.05
C MET A 125 2.92 17.22 -19.35
N ASN A 126 4.00 18.00 -19.24
CA ASN A 126 5.36 17.51 -19.46
C ASN A 126 5.75 16.46 -18.41
N VAL A 127 5.46 16.74 -17.13
CA VAL A 127 5.74 15.79 -16.04
C VAL A 127 4.87 14.55 -16.15
N GLU A 128 3.60 14.66 -16.56
CA GLU A 128 2.73 13.51 -16.81
C GLU A 128 3.32 12.52 -17.83
N LEU A 129 3.84 13.04 -18.94
CA LEU A 129 4.48 12.23 -19.98
C LEU A 129 5.69 11.47 -19.41
N GLU A 130 6.52 12.14 -18.61
CA GLU A 130 7.71 11.55 -18.00
C GLU A 130 7.37 10.55 -16.90
N LEU A 131 6.33 10.82 -16.09
CA LEU A 131 5.83 9.88 -15.08
C LEU A 131 5.31 8.60 -15.73
N ARG A 132 4.50 8.71 -16.80
CA ARG A 132 4.03 7.53 -17.55
C ARG A 132 5.19 6.76 -18.14
N ARG A 133 6.19 7.44 -18.73
CA ARG A 133 7.42 6.78 -19.22
C ARG A 133 8.17 6.06 -18.10
N ALA A 134 8.30 6.67 -16.92
CA ALA A 134 8.97 6.07 -15.76
C ALA A 134 8.27 4.78 -15.32
N VAL A 135 6.94 4.77 -15.26
CA VAL A 135 6.15 3.56 -14.97
C VAL A 135 6.39 2.46 -15.99
N TYR A 136 6.31 2.77 -17.29
CA TYR A 136 6.48 1.76 -18.35
C TYR A 136 7.90 1.21 -18.42
N SER A 137 8.91 2.03 -18.13
CA SER A 137 10.32 1.65 -18.23
C SER A 137 10.91 1.15 -16.91
N ASN A 138 10.15 1.15 -15.81
CA ASN A 138 10.67 0.93 -14.45
C ASN A 138 11.92 1.77 -14.14
N SER A 139 11.97 3.00 -14.66
CA SER A 139 13.09 3.91 -14.46
C SER A 139 12.82 4.87 -13.31
N LEU A 140 13.91 5.34 -12.69
CA LEU A 140 13.84 6.39 -11.67
C LEU A 140 13.46 7.73 -12.33
N LEU A 141 12.71 8.54 -11.59
CA LEU A 141 12.37 9.88 -12.04
C LEU A 141 13.62 10.77 -11.99
N SER A 142 13.69 11.74 -12.88
CA SER A 142 14.66 12.82 -12.72
C SER A 142 14.37 13.56 -11.40
N GLU A 143 15.41 14.05 -10.74
CA GLU A 143 15.30 14.78 -9.47
C GLU A 143 14.23 15.90 -9.55
N ARG A 144 14.22 16.67 -10.63
CA ARG A 144 13.25 17.76 -10.86
C ARG A 144 11.81 17.26 -10.90
N ASN A 145 11.56 16.11 -11.52
CA ASN A 145 10.22 15.54 -11.64
C ASN A 145 9.78 14.86 -10.35
N PHE A 146 10.71 14.26 -9.64
CA PHE A 146 10.47 13.70 -8.31
C PHE A 146 10.07 14.80 -7.33
N VAL A 147 10.84 15.90 -7.25
CA VAL A 147 10.53 17.07 -6.42
C VAL A 147 9.20 17.72 -6.80
N PHE A 148 8.93 17.88 -8.11
CA PHE A 148 7.63 18.40 -8.56
C PHE A 148 6.47 17.48 -8.17
N SER A 149 6.66 16.16 -8.26
CA SER A 149 5.63 15.18 -7.89
C SER A 149 5.34 15.20 -6.40
N LEU A 150 6.38 15.29 -5.57
CA LEU A 150 6.24 15.47 -4.11
C LEU A 150 5.55 16.79 -3.76
N ALA A 151 5.91 17.88 -4.42
CA ALA A 151 5.24 19.16 -4.24
C ALA A 151 3.75 19.06 -4.62
N LEU A 152 3.44 18.40 -5.74
CA LEU A 152 2.06 18.20 -6.17
C LEU A 152 1.27 17.36 -5.15
N ILE A 153 1.87 16.30 -4.60
CA ILE A 153 1.28 15.49 -3.52
C ILE A 153 1.04 16.36 -2.29
N ALA A 154 2.04 17.11 -1.81
CA ALA A 154 1.93 17.98 -0.64
C ALA A 154 0.84 19.04 -0.82
N ARG A 155 0.76 19.66 -2.00
CA ARG A 155 -0.25 20.66 -2.30
C ARG A 155 -1.64 20.05 -2.43
N ALA A 156 -1.79 19.01 -3.23
CA ALA A 156 -3.09 18.43 -3.55
C ALA A 156 -3.69 17.65 -2.38
N ARG A 157 -2.88 16.89 -1.63
CA ARG A 157 -3.32 15.98 -0.57
C ARG A 157 -3.33 16.63 0.81
N LEU A 158 -2.31 17.45 1.08
CA LEU A 158 -2.11 18.05 2.39
C LEU A 158 -2.52 19.52 2.42
N GLY A 159 -2.81 20.15 1.28
CA GLY A 159 -3.12 21.58 1.24
C GLY A 159 -1.97 22.46 1.72
N GLN A 160 -0.73 21.96 1.69
CA GLN A 160 0.45 22.72 2.07
C GLN A 160 0.93 23.58 0.90
N ASN A 161 1.41 24.79 1.19
CA ASN A 161 2.12 25.59 0.20
C ASN A 161 3.56 25.07 0.12
N THR A 162 4.05 24.88 -1.09
CA THR A 162 5.33 24.23 -1.37
C THR A 162 6.44 25.23 -1.69
N GLY A 163 6.08 26.50 -1.93
CA GLY A 163 7.02 27.52 -2.41
C GLY A 163 7.27 27.45 -3.91
N ILE A 164 6.67 26.48 -4.61
CA ILE A 164 6.72 26.38 -6.07
C ILE A 164 5.42 26.98 -6.61
N GLU A 165 5.48 28.23 -7.09
CA GLU A 165 4.30 28.99 -7.55
C GLU A 165 3.43 28.20 -8.55
N ILE A 166 4.08 27.47 -9.45
CA ILE A 166 3.43 26.67 -10.49
C ILE A 166 2.54 25.57 -9.88
N VAL A 167 2.94 25.00 -8.75
CA VAL A 167 2.21 23.94 -8.04
C VAL A 167 1.19 24.54 -7.07
N ASP A 168 1.55 25.62 -6.37
CA ASP A 168 0.72 26.22 -5.32
C ASP A 168 -0.60 26.83 -5.84
N VAL A 169 -0.69 27.10 -7.15
CA VAL A 169 -1.93 27.52 -7.82
C VAL A 169 -2.99 26.41 -7.85
N VAL A 170 -2.60 25.14 -7.72
CA VAL A 170 -3.53 24.02 -7.66
C VAL A 170 -4.39 24.17 -6.39
N THR A 171 -5.69 24.40 -6.59
CA THR A 171 -6.67 24.50 -5.50
C THR A 171 -7.15 23.12 -5.07
N GLY A 172 -7.56 23.01 -3.81
CA GLY A 172 -7.98 21.74 -3.19
C GLY A 172 -8.95 20.94 -4.07
N LEU A 173 -8.61 19.67 -4.30
CA LEU A 173 -9.31 18.76 -5.21
C LEU A 173 -10.63 18.19 -4.64
N GLY A 174 -11.25 18.91 -3.71
CA GLY A 174 -12.52 18.54 -3.08
C GLY A 174 -12.43 18.28 -1.57
N THR A 175 -13.60 18.18 -0.93
CA THR A 175 -13.74 18.00 0.53
C THR A 175 -13.23 16.64 1.01
N CYS A 176 -13.38 15.59 0.19
CA CYS A 176 -12.87 14.24 0.51
C CYS A 176 -11.36 14.25 0.72
N VAL A 177 -10.61 14.94 -0.14
CA VAL A 177 -9.14 15.01 -0.03
C VAL A 177 -8.73 15.74 1.24
N SER A 178 -9.43 16.80 1.63
CA SER A 178 -9.18 17.48 2.90
C SER A 178 -9.38 16.55 4.10
N LEU A 179 -10.40 15.67 4.05
CA LEU A 179 -10.77 14.79 5.15
C LEU A 179 -9.89 13.54 5.26
N THR A 180 -9.56 12.89 4.14
CA THR A 180 -8.92 11.57 4.13
C THR A 180 -7.55 11.56 3.45
N ALA A 181 -7.12 12.67 2.86
CA ALA A 181 -6.04 12.74 1.86
C ALA A 181 -6.27 11.88 0.61
N ALA A 182 -7.34 11.09 0.50
CA ALA A 182 -7.64 10.28 -0.68
C ALA A 182 -8.53 11.06 -1.65
N GLN A 183 -8.33 10.88 -2.96
CA GLN A 183 -9.31 11.37 -3.93
C GLN A 183 -10.59 10.56 -3.84
N GLU A 184 -11.72 11.14 -4.23
CA GLU A 184 -13.00 10.43 -4.18
C GLU A 184 -12.98 9.15 -5.02
N ALA A 185 -12.36 9.18 -6.21
CA ALA A 185 -12.19 8.00 -7.06
C ALA A 185 -11.38 6.91 -6.37
N GLU A 186 -10.25 7.27 -5.76
CA GLU A 186 -9.42 6.33 -5.00
C GLU A 186 -10.15 5.80 -3.79
N LEU A 187 -10.86 6.65 -3.04
CA LEU A 187 -11.63 6.21 -1.88
C LEU A 187 -12.75 5.27 -2.29
N LYS A 188 -13.35 5.48 -3.47
CA LYS A 188 -14.35 4.56 -3.99
C LYS A 188 -13.74 3.19 -4.27
N GLU A 189 -12.61 3.15 -4.96
CA GLU A 189 -11.96 1.93 -5.41
C GLU A 189 -11.23 1.16 -4.29
N THR A 190 -10.52 1.87 -3.42
CA THR A 190 -9.73 1.30 -2.31
C THR A 190 -10.57 0.99 -1.08
N LEU A 191 -11.66 1.74 -0.85
CA LEU A 191 -12.47 1.61 0.35
C LEU A 191 -13.90 1.20 0.02
N SER A 192 -14.68 2.04 -0.65
CA SER A 192 -16.13 1.82 -0.79
C SER A 192 -16.52 0.47 -1.41
N TYR A 193 -15.82 0.06 -2.48
CA TYR A 193 -16.06 -1.23 -3.15
C TYR A 193 -15.72 -2.43 -2.26
N PRO A 194 -14.48 -2.54 -1.71
CA PRO A 194 -14.15 -3.58 -0.75
C PRO A 194 -15.09 -3.62 0.45
N LEU A 195 -15.47 -2.46 0.99
CA LEU A 195 -16.42 -2.36 2.11
C LEU A 195 -17.80 -2.92 1.72
N GLY A 196 -18.33 -2.55 0.56
CA GLY A 196 -19.62 -3.05 0.07
C GLY A 196 -19.63 -4.58 -0.14
N ILE A 197 -18.60 -5.10 -0.82
CA ILE A 197 -18.42 -6.55 -1.02
C ILE A 197 -18.31 -7.28 0.32
N THR A 198 -17.59 -6.69 1.27
CA THR A 198 -17.40 -7.24 2.60
C THR A 198 -18.72 -7.31 3.37
N LEU A 199 -19.56 -6.28 3.35
CA LEU A 199 -20.88 -6.32 4.01
C LEU A 199 -21.79 -7.39 3.39
N LEU A 200 -21.79 -7.52 2.06
CA LEU A 200 -22.49 -8.60 1.36
C LEU A 200 -21.98 -9.99 1.78
N THR A 201 -20.66 -10.12 1.95
CA THR A 201 -20.03 -11.38 2.40
C THR A 201 -20.37 -11.68 3.86
N VAL A 202 -20.33 -10.69 4.75
CA VAL A 202 -20.78 -10.83 6.14
C VAL A 202 -22.24 -11.28 6.20
N GLY A 203 -23.11 -10.65 5.39
CA GLY A 203 -24.52 -11.01 5.34
C GLY A 203 -24.76 -12.44 4.85
N SER A 204 -24.10 -12.85 3.77
CA SER A 204 -24.22 -14.20 3.20
C SER A 204 -23.62 -15.28 4.11
N VAL A 205 -22.41 -15.08 4.64
CA VAL A 205 -21.79 -16.02 5.58
C VAL A 205 -22.61 -16.10 6.88
N GLY A 206 -23.11 -14.97 7.38
CA GLY A 206 -24.02 -14.94 8.52
C GLY A 206 -25.28 -15.78 8.28
N TRP A 207 -25.88 -15.66 7.09
CA TRP A 207 -27.03 -16.48 6.70
C TRP A 207 -26.71 -17.98 6.69
N VAL A 208 -25.59 -18.37 6.06
CA VAL A 208 -25.13 -19.77 6.02
C VAL A 208 -24.86 -20.32 7.43
N MET A 209 -24.28 -19.52 8.32
CA MET A 209 -24.04 -19.91 9.72
C MET A 209 -25.34 -20.12 10.50
N LEU A 210 -26.37 -19.32 10.23
CA LEU A 210 -27.70 -19.49 10.82
C LEU A 210 -28.38 -20.77 10.31
N GLU A 211 -28.26 -21.09 9.03
CA GLU A 211 -28.75 -22.36 8.47
C GLU A 211 -28.00 -23.57 9.05
N ALA A 212 -26.67 -23.48 9.15
CA ALA A 212 -25.85 -24.50 9.77
C ALA A 212 -26.22 -24.70 11.25
N ARG A 213 -26.47 -23.61 11.99
CA ARG A 213 -26.97 -23.68 13.37
C ARG A 213 -28.30 -24.41 13.44
N ALA A 214 -29.26 -24.11 12.56
CA ALA A 214 -30.54 -24.79 12.51
C ALA A 214 -30.38 -26.28 12.20
N PHE A 215 -29.48 -26.63 11.28
CA PHE A 215 -29.12 -28.01 10.94
C PHE A 215 -28.53 -28.76 12.15
N TRP A 216 -27.53 -28.19 12.83
CA TRP A 216 -26.91 -28.80 14.00
C TRP A 216 -27.88 -28.92 15.17
N LEU A 217 -28.71 -27.91 15.43
CA LEU A 217 -29.77 -28.00 16.45
C LEU A 217 -30.77 -29.12 16.15
N LYS A 218 -31.19 -29.28 14.89
CA LYS A 218 -32.07 -30.38 14.46
C LYS A 218 -31.40 -31.74 14.70
N ARG A 219 -30.09 -31.85 14.44
CA ARG A 219 -29.33 -33.08 14.65
C ARG A 219 -29.09 -33.39 16.14
N VAL A 220 -28.81 -32.37 16.96
CA VAL A 220 -28.74 -32.51 18.44
C VAL A 220 -30.06 -33.02 18.99
N ARG A 221 -31.20 -32.41 18.60
CA ARG A 221 -32.53 -32.84 19.04
C ARG A 221 -32.82 -34.30 18.65
N LYS A 222 -32.49 -34.71 17.42
CA LYS A 222 -32.62 -36.11 16.98
C LYS A 222 -31.75 -37.07 17.81
N SER A 223 -30.50 -36.69 18.10
CA SER A 223 -29.58 -37.51 18.90
C SER A 223 -30.00 -37.66 20.36
N LEU A 224 -30.63 -36.63 20.94
CA LEU A 224 -31.21 -36.67 22.28
C LEU A 224 -32.47 -37.53 22.31
N ALA A 225 -33.32 -37.46 21.28
CA ALA A 225 -34.50 -38.33 21.16
C ALA A 225 -34.11 -39.81 20.99
N SER A 226 -33.01 -40.13 20.30
CA SER A 226 -32.52 -41.51 20.19
C SER A 226 -31.96 -42.06 21.51
N LEU A 227 -31.45 -41.19 22.39
CA LEU A 227 -31.00 -41.59 23.74
C LEU A 227 -32.16 -41.94 24.68
N GLN A 228 -33.39 -41.54 24.36
CA GLN A 228 -34.59 -41.88 25.14
C GLN A 228 -35.20 -43.25 24.75
N ARG A 229 -34.64 -43.95 23.74
CA ARG A 229 -35.04 -45.33 23.43
C ARG A 229 -34.33 -46.33 24.35
N PRO A 230 -35.01 -47.41 24.77
CA PRO A 230 -34.46 -48.40 25.70
C PRO A 230 -33.19 -49.05 25.13
N PRO A 231 -32.25 -49.49 26.00
CA PRO A 231 -30.88 -49.82 25.63
C PRO A 231 -30.77 -51.24 25.08
N ASP A 232 -31.43 -51.52 23.97
CA ASP A 232 -31.15 -52.73 23.20
C ASP A 232 -30.24 -52.34 22.03
N VAL A 233 -29.11 -53.04 21.92
CA VAL A 233 -28.05 -52.89 20.90
C VAL A 233 -26.97 -51.83 21.19
N GLY A 234 -25.97 -52.26 21.96
CA GLY A 234 -24.55 -52.13 21.58
C GLY A 234 -23.99 -50.73 21.22
N GLY A 235 -23.43 -50.06 22.22
CA GLY A 235 -22.15 -49.34 22.13
C GLY A 235 -21.96 -48.25 21.06
N HIS A 236 -22.10 -46.98 21.49
CA HIS A 236 -21.40 -45.73 21.09
C HIS A 236 -22.24 -44.42 21.07
N PRO A 237 -23.47 -44.31 21.66
CA PRO A 237 -24.28 -43.10 21.48
C PRO A 237 -23.65 -41.85 22.14
N ARG A 238 -22.87 -42.03 23.22
CA ARG A 238 -22.29 -40.92 23.98
C ARG A 238 -21.23 -40.13 23.18
N ARG A 239 -20.40 -40.80 22.36
CA ARG A 239 -19.36 -40.16 21.52
C ARG A 239 -19.96 -39.37 20.35
N GLN A 240 -21.02 -39.88 19.72
CA GLN A 240 -21.70 -39.15 18.65
C GLN A 240 -22.35 -37.87 19.19
N VAL A 241 -23.01 -37.93 20.34
CA VAL A 241 -23.67 -36.76 20.96
C VAL A 241 -22.66 -35.71 21.44
N SER A 242 -21.46 -36.11 21.89
CA SER A 242 -20.38 -35.16 22.21
C SER A 242 -19.83 -34.49 20.95
N PHE A 243 -19.65 -35.23 19.85
CA PHE A 243 -19.19 -34.67 18.58
C PHE A 243 -20.20 -33.67 17.99
N VAL A 244 -21.49 -34.01 17.95
CA VAL A 244 -22.53 -33.08 17.45
C VAL A 244 -22.61 -31.80 18.31
N ARG A 245 -22.48 -31.92 19.64
CA ARG A 245 -22.40 -30.76 20.53
C ARG A 245 -21.14 -29.92 20.29
N LEU A 246 -20.00 -30.55 20.00
CA LEU A 246 -18.77 -29.86 19.63
C LEU A 246 -18.98 -29.06 18.33
N CYS A 247 -19.54 -29.68 17.28
CA CYS A 247 -19.84 -28.99 16.02
C CYS A 247 -20.77 -27.79 16.21
N LEU A 248 -21.80 -27.90 17.06
CA LEU A 248 -22.68 -26.77 17.39
C LEU A 248 -21.92 -25.63 18.09
N ARG A 249 -21.04 -25.95 19.05
CA ARG A 249 -20.21 -24.95 19.74
C ARG A 249 -19.26 -24.24 18.79
N VAL A 250 -18.61 -25.00 17.90
CA VAL A 250 -17.73 -24.43 16.86
C VAL A 250 -18.53 -23.50 15.93
N ASN A 251 -19.73 -23.91 15.50
CA ASN A 251 -20.58 -23.06 14.66
C ASN A 251 -20.97 -21.75 15.37
N LEU A 252 -21.33 -21.81 16.65
CA LEU A 252 -21.67 -20.61 17.43
C LEU A 252 -20.48 -19.68 17.63
N LEU A 253 -19.28 -20.23 17.83
CA LEU A 253 -18.06 -19.43 17.88
C LEU A 253 -17.78 -18.78 16.53
N LEU A 254 -17.90 -19.53 15.42
CA LEU A 254 -17.74 -18.99 14.09
C LEU A 254 -18.76 -17.87 13.82
N GLU A 255 -20.04 -18.10 14.09
CA GLU A 255 -21.14 -17.12 13.96
C GLU A 255 -20.81 -15.81 14.71
N ALA A 256 -20.30 -15.91 15.94
CA ALA A 256 -19.90 -14.75 16.73
C ALA A 256 -18.67 -14.00 16.16
N MET A 257 -17.79 -14.71 15.46
CA MET A 257 -16.56 -14.15 14.88
C MET A 257 -16.77 -13.57 13.48
N VAL A 258 -17.78 -14.01 12.72
CA VAL A 258 -18.08 -13.52 11.36
C VAL A 258 -18.04 -11.99 11.23
N PRO A 259 -18.76 -11.20 12.04
CA PRO A 259 -18.83 -9.74 11.85
C PRO A 259 -17.52 -9.00 12.12
N LEU A 260 -16.49 -9.66 12.67
CA LEU A 260 -15.18 -9.07 12.92
C LEU A 260 -14.10 -9.66 12.01
N VAL A 261 -14.05 -10.99 11.91
CA VAL A 261 -13.01 -11.71 11.18
C VAL A 261 -13.20 -11.55 9.67
N VAL A 262 -14.42 -11.69 9.16
CA VAL A 262 -14.66 -11.58 7.71
C VAL A 262 -14.31 -10.18 7.21
N PRO A 263 -14.74 -9.07 7.87
CA PRO A 263 -14.31 -7.74 7.50
C PRO A 263 -12.81 -7.52 7.55
N SER A 264 -12.18 -7.95 8.64
CA SER A 264 -10.74 -7.75 8.82
C SER A 264 -9.92 -8.50 7.76
N PHE A 265 -10.30 -9.76 7.48
CA PHE A 265 -9.64 -10.57 6.48
C PHE A 265 -9.83 -10.03 5.06
N LEU A 266 -11.07 -9.67 4.69
CA LEU A 266 -11.35 -9.14 3.37
C LEU A 266 -10.67 -7.78 3.15
N LEU A 267 -10.71 -6.89 4.14
CA LEU A 267 -9.95 -5.64 4.09
C LEU A 267 -8.45 -5.88 3.93
N TYR A 268 -7.87 -6.80 4.71
CA TYR A 268 -6.47 -7.15 4.58
C TYR A 268 -6.13 -7.66 3.17
N THR A 269 -6.94 -8.58 2.63
CA THR A 269 -6.71 -9.10 1.27
C THR A 269 -6.91 -8.05 0.19
N ALA A 270 -7.91 -7.16 0.32
CA ALA A 270 -8.16 -6.09 -0.63
C ALA A 270 -7.01 -5.07 -0.66
N VAL A 271 -6.38 -4.82 0.49
CA VAL A 271 -5.24 -3.91 0.62
C VAL A 271 -3.94 -4.54 0.12
N ASN A 272 -3.71 -5.83 0.38
CA ASN A 272 -2.44 -6.48 0.05
C ASN A 272 -2.37 -7.10 -1.36
N ASN A 273 -3.51 -7.46 -1.97
CA ASN A 273 -3.49 -8.18 -3.26
C ASN A 273 -3.37 -7.28 -4.48
N LYS A 274 -3.54 -5.96 -4.33
CA LYS A 274 -3.49 -5.01 -5.45
C LYS A 274 -2.04 -4.61 -5.74
N LYS A 275 -1.31 -5.50 -6.44
CA LYS A 275 0.00 -5.18 -7.00
C LYS A 275 -0.16 -4.09 -8.08
N GLY A 276 0.19 -2.84 -7.75
CA GLY A 276 0.24 -1.74 -8.72
C GLY A 276 -0.87 -0.69 -8.61
N GLU A 277 -1.76 -0.79 -7.61
CA GLU A 277 -2.72 0.28 -7.31
C GLU A 277 -2.35 0.97 -5.99
N VAL A 278 -2.78 2.22 -5.83
CA VAL A 278 -2.47 3.08 -4.67
C VAL A 278 -2.69 2.31 -3.36
N SER A 279 -1.60 1.94 -2.70
CA SER A 279 -1.73 1.23 -1.44
C SER A 279 -2.29 2.18 -0.36
N LEU A 280 -3.19 1.69 0.50
CA LEU A 280 -3.64 2.46 1.66
C LEU A 280 -2.46 2.89 2.54
N TYR A 281 -1.38 2.09 2.54
CA TYR A 281 -0.13 2.44 3.21
C TYR A 281 0.47 3.72 2.65
N SER A 282 0.58 3.85 1.31
CA SER A 282 1.05 5.06 0.64
C SER A 282 0.20 6.28 1.03
N ILE A 283 -1.13 6.15 1.06
CA ILE A 283 -2.03 7.25 1.48
C ILE A 283 -1.79 7.61 2.96
N LEU A 284 -1.75 6.61 3.84
CA LEU A 284 -1.57 6.82 5.28
C LEU A 284 -0.21 7.45 5.60
N LEU A 285 0.85 7.05 4.90
CA LEU A 285 2.20 7.56 5.07
C LEU A 285 2.23 9.09 4.88
N PHE A 286 1.61 9.58 3.80
CA PHE A 286 1.58 11.02 3.49
C PHE A 286 0.47 11.79 4.21
N SER A 287 -0.55 11.13 4.73
CA SER A 287 -1.67 11.80 5.40
C SER A 287 -1.30 12.45 6.75
N ARG A 288 -2.00 13.54 7.08
CA ARG A 288 -1.91 14.22 8.38
C ARG A 288 -2.44 13.33 9.51
N PRO A 289 -2.00 13.50 10.76
CA PRO A 289 -2.54 12.74 11.91
C PRO A 289 -4.07 12.80 12.03
N ALA A 290 -4.68 13.96 11.78
CA ALA A 290 -6.14 14.11 11.78
C ALA A 290 -6.83 13.29 10.66
N GLN A 291 -6.21 13.20 9.48
CA GLN A 291 -6.73 12.40 8.37
C GLN A 291 -6.60 10.89 8.65
N ARG A 292 -5.51 10.48 9.31
CA ARG A 292 -5.36 9.10 9.82
C ARG A 292 -6.46 8.74 10.81
N LEU A 293 -6.79 9.64 11.74
CA LEU A 293 -7.89 9.46 12.68
C LEU A 293 -9.24 9.37 11.96
N ALA A 294 -9.47 10.18 10.92
CA ALA A 294 -10.68 10.09 10.12
C ALA A 294 -10.79 8.72 9.42
N MET A 295 -9.72 8.24 8.79
CA MET A 295 -9.68 6.91 8.16
C MET A 295 -9.91 5.78 9.17
N PHE A 296 -9.32 5.90 10.37
CA PHE A 296 -9.59 4.97 11.45
C PHE A 296 -11.06 5.00 11.89
N GLY A 297 -11.65 6.20 12.00
CA GLY A 297 -13.07 6.39 12.28
C GLY A 297 -13.97 5.70 11.24
N VAL A 298 -13.62 5.78 9.96
CA VAL A 298 -14.33 5.07 8.89
C VAL A 298 -14.21 3.55 9.06
N ALA A 299 -13.04 3.03 9.41
CA ALA A 299 -12.85 1.60 9.69
C ALA A 299 -13.68 1.13 10.90
N VAL A 300 -13.72 1.92 11.98
CA VAL A 300 -14.54 1.62 13.16
C VAL A 300 -16.04 1.65 12.82
N ALA A 301 -16.50 2.69 12.10
CA ALA A 301 -17.87 2.78 11.64
C ALA A 301 -18.26 1.58 10.77
N PHE A 302 -17.33 1.09 9.95
CA PHE A 302 -17.53 -0.09 9.14
C PHE A 302 -17.66 -1.40 9.94
N CYS A 303 -16.84 -1.57 10.98
CA CYS A 303 -16.99 -2.70 11.91
C CYS A 303 -18.36 -2.66 12.60
N ILE A 304 -18.82 -1.47 13.02
CA ILE A 304 -20.15 -1.28 13.61
C ILE A 304 -21.24 -1.65 12.61
N LEU A 305 -21.14 -1.19 11.35
CA LEU A 305 -22.08 -1.56 10.29
C LEU A 305 -22.12 -3.07 10.04
N SER A 306 -20.96 -3.75 10.09
CA SER A 306 -20.89 -5.20 9.94
C SER A 306 -21.64 -5.94 11.06
N ILE A 307 -21.54 -5.44 12.30
CA ILE A 307 -22.29 -5.96 13.45
C ILE A 307 -23.81 -5.73 13.26
N ILE A 308 -24.21 -4.55 12.77
CA ILE A 308 -25.61 -4.23 12.48
C ILE A 308 -26.16 -5.14 11.38
N VAL A 309 -25.43 -5.34 10.28
CA VAL A 309 -25.85 -6.26 9.21
C VAL A 309 -26.00 -7.68 9.74
N SER A 310 -25.07 -8.16 10.55
CA SER A 310 -25.16 -9.49 11.15
C SER A 310 -26.39 -9.62 12.07
N SER A 311 -26.72 -8.59 12.85
CA SER A 311 -27.89 -8.62 13.73
C SER A 311 -29.21 -8.56 12.94
N LEU A 312 -29.27 -7.76 11.88
CA LEU A 312 -30.39 -7.68 10.94
C LEU A 312 -30.63 -9.01 10.24
N VAL A 313 -29.57 -9.66 9.75
CA VAL A 313 -29.64 -11.00 9.15
C VAL A 313 -30.19 -12.01 10.15
N GLY A 314 -29.75 -11.96 11.41
CA GLY A 314 -30.30 -12.78 12.48
C GLY A 314 -31.80 -12.54 12.75
N ALA A 315 -32.24 -11.28 12.71
CA ALA A 315 -33.65 -10.93 12.89
C ALA A 315 -34.51 -11.40 11.71
N LEU A 316 -34.06 -11.15 10.48
CA LEU A 316 -34.72 -11.60 9.25
C LEU A 316 -34.85 -13.12 9.19
N TYR A 317 -33.81 -13.86 9.56
CA TYR A 317 -33.85 -15.31 9.58
C TYR A 317 -34.88 -15.86 10.58
N ARG A 318 -35.00 -15.25 11.76
CA ARG A 318 -36.03 -15.62 12.75
C ARG A 318 -37.44 -15.37 12.23
N TYR A 319 -37.64 -14.25 11.56
CA TYR A 319 -38.92 -13.90 10.94
C TYR A 319 -39.30 -14.90 9.83
N ALA A 320 -38.36 -15.19 8.92
CA ALA A 320 -38.55 -16.17 7.84
C ALA A 320 -38.77 -17.61 8.36
N SER A 321 -38.15 -17.98 9.48
CA SER A 321 -38.33 -19.30 10.09
C SER A 321 -39.69 -19.44 10.81
N ALA A 322 -40.21 -18.35 11.37
CA ALA A 322 -41.48 -18.35 12.09
C ALA A 322 -42.69 -18.47 11.14
N SER A 323 -42.55 -18.04 9.88
CA SER A 323 -43.62 -18.12 8.87
C SER A 323 -43.79 -19.52 8.26
N SER A 324 -42.93 -20.50 8.56
CA SER A 324 -43.13 -21.88 8.11
C SER A 324 -44.26 -22.56 8.91
N PRO A 325 -45.36 -23.01 8.28
CA PRO A 325 -46.50 -23.57 8.99
C PRO A 325 -46.09 -24.86 9.70
N ARG A 326 -46.25 -24.90 11.03
CA ARG A 326 -46.19 -26.14 11.81
C ARG A 326 -47.25 -27.10 11.28
N ARG A 327 -46.87 -28.03 10.39
CA ARG A 327 -47.71 -29.21 10.08
C ARG A 327 -47.96 -29.94 11.39
N LYS A 328 -49.20 -29.85 11.89
CA LYS A 328 -49.72 -30.69 12.96
C LYS A 328 -49.51 -32.15 12.56
N VAL A 329 -48.68 -32.86 13.31
CA VAL A 329 -48.62 -34.31 13.24
C VAL A 329 -49.96 -34.81 13.74
N LYS A 330 -50.70 -35.47 12.86
CA LYS A 330 -51.94 -36.18 13.17
C LYS A 330 -51.53 -37.41 13.99
N ASN A 331 -51.88 -37.44 15.27
CA ASN A 331 -51.80 -38.68 16.06
C ASN A 331 -52.83 -39.66 15.47
N ASN A 332 -52.35 -40.81 15.01
CA ASN A 332 -53.11 -42.06 15.02
C ASN A 332 -52.53 -42.93 16.11
#